data_AF-A0A661MG49-F1
#
_entry.id   AF-A0A661MG49-F1
#
_cell.length_a   1.000
_cell.length_b   1.000
_cell.length_c   1.000
_cell.angle_alpha   90.00
_cell.angle_beta   90.00
_cell.angle_gamma   90.00
#
_symmetry.space_group_name_H-M   'P 1'
#
loop_
_entity.id
_entity.type
_entity.pdbx_description
1 polymer ?
#
loop_
_entity_poly.entity_id
_entity_poly.type
_entity_poly.pdbx_seq_one_letter_code
_entity_poly.pdbx_strand_id
1 'polypeptide(L)'
;MKKSFAFMIVVFLVFFGFLAMAGDPFDELMASFDKEYNAIKPPSRYSSVNTDYKLEQTALGTMYITKAIGLLYRQNQEFLAKYDDLLRKYDKVIEQNREMIRLLSVLTKNQVRGEKGKADKGRWIQQ
;
A
#
# COMPACT_ATOMS: atom_id res chain seq x y z
N MET A 1 4.46 26.71 22.29
CA MET A 1 4.08 26.00 21.04
C MET A 1 5.12 24.97 20.57
N LYS A 2 6.42 25.28 20.50
CA LYS A 2 7.47 24.34 20.00
C LYS A 2 7.58 23.00 20.78
N LYS A 3 7.44 23.03 22.11
CA LYS A 3 7.50 21.80 22.95
C LYS A 3 6.33 20.84 22.72
N SER A 4 5.13 21.38 22.43
CA SER A 4 3.94 20.58 22.13
C SER A 4 4.03 19.92 20.75
N PHE A 5 4.67 20.59 19.79
CA PHE A 5 4.88 20.06 18.45
C PHE A 5 5.91 18.93 18.43
N ALA A 6 7.01 19.09 19.18
CA ALA A 6 8.01 18.04 19.35
C ALA A 6 7.44 16.78 20.02
N PHE A 7 6.60 16.95 21.05
CA PHE A 7 5.93 15.83 21.72
C PHE A 7 5.01 15.07 20.77
N MET A 8 4.25 15.77 19.92
CA MET A 8 3.36 15.17 18.92
C MET A 8 4.13 14.35 17.88
N ILE A 9 5.29 14.82 17.43
CA ILE A 9 6.17 14.09 16.50
C ILE A 9 6.73 12.82 17.14
N VAL A 10 7.14 12.87 18.40
CA VAL A 10 7.63 11.69 19.12
C VAL A 10 6.54 10.65 19.28
N VAL A 11 5.31 11.05 19.63
CA VAL A 11 4.17 10.13 19.69
C VAL A 11 3.89 9.52 18.33
N PHE A 12 3.93 10.31 17.25
CA PHE A 12 3.76 9.81 15.88
C PHE A 12 4.85 8.82 15.48
N LEU A 13 6.12 9.10 15.80
CA LEU A 13 7.24 8.20 15.51
C LEU A 13 7.16 6.90 16.30
N VAL A 14 6.73 6.95 17.57
CA VAL A 14 6.53 5.74 18.38
C VAL A 14 5.36 4.93 17.84
N PHE A 15 4.25 5.57 17.44
CA PHE A 15 3.09 4.87 16.88
C PHE A 15 3.40 4.22 15.52
N PHE A 16 4.10 4.94 14.63
CA PHE A 16 4.57 4.39 13.35
C PHE A 16 5.66 3.34 13.52
N GLY A 17 6.55 3.50 14.49
CA GLY A 17 7.56 2.49 14.83
C GLY A 17 6.94 1.19 15.35
N PHE A 18 5.86 1.28 16.13
CA PHE A 18 5.13 0.11 16.63
C PHE A 18 4.37 -0.63 15.51
N LEU A 19 3.82 0.10 14.54
CA LEU A 19 3.19 -0.47 13.34
C LEU A 19 4.20 -1.20 12.44
N ALA A 20 5.45 -0.76 12.39
CA ALA A 20 6.51 -1.43 11.65
C ALA A 20 7.04 -2.71 12.32
N MET A 21 6.66 -2.97 13.58
CA MET A 21 7.03 -4.17 14.33
C MET A 21 5.99 -5.30 14.24
N ALA A 22 4.87 -5.09 13.56
CA ALA A 22 3.97 -6.19 13.21
C ALA A 22 4.69 -7.06 12.17
N GLY A 23 5.34 -8.13 12.64
CA GLY A 23 6.02 -9.10 11.78
C GLY A 23 5.08 -9.64 10.71
N ASP A 24 5.62 -9.97 9.54
CA ASP A 24 4.82 -10.53 8.45
C ASP A 24 4.17 -11.83 8.95
N PRO A 25 2.83 -11.99 8.84
CA PRO A 25 2.16 -13.23 9.22
C PRO A 25 2.72 -14.46 8.49
N PHE A 26 3.39 -14.27 7.34
CA PHE A 26 4.10 -15.34 6.65
C PHE A 26 5.40 -15.74 7.36
N ASP A 27 6.17 -14.78 7.89
CA ASP A 27 7.41 -15.05 8.63
C ASP A 27 7.12 -15.80 9.94
N GLU A 28 6.05 -15.42 10.63
CA GLU A 28 5.58 -16.13 11.83
C GLU A 28 5.15 -17.56 11.48
N LEU A 29 4.42 -17.73 10.37
CA LEU A 29 4.00 -19.05 9.88
C LEU A 29 5.22 -19.93 9.56
N MET A 30 6.24 -19.40 8.88
CA MET A 30 7.45 -20.15 8.56
C MET A 30 8.26 -20.50 9.82
N ALA A 31 8.39 -19.58 10.78
CA ALA A 31 9.06 -19.86 12.04
C ALA A 31 8.37 -20.98 12.84
N SER A 32 7.03 -21.01 12.83
CA SER A 32 6.26 -22.09 13.47
C SER A 32 6.41 -23.44 12.75
N PHE A 33 6.41 -23.44 11.41
CA PHE A 33 6.69 -24.63 10.63
C PHE A 33 8.08 -25.19 10.92
N ASP A 34 9.13 -24.37 10.90
CA ASP A 34 10.50 -24.81 11.17
C ASP A 34 10.63 -25.41 12.58
N LYS A 35 9.98 -24.79 13.58
CA LYS A 35 9.97 -25.31 14.94
C LYS A 35 9.31 -26.67 15.04
N GLU A 36 8.11 -26.83 14.47
CA GLU A 36 7.34 -28.08 14.52
C GLU A 36 7.99 -29.18 13.67
N TYR A 37 8.50 -28.84 12.49
CA TYR A 37 9.19 -29.76 11.60
C TYR A 37 10.45 -30.36 12.25
N ASN A 38 11.23 -29.52 12.94
CA ASN A 38 12.44 -29.98 13.64
C ASN A 38 12.12 -30.79 14.91
N ALA A 39 10.96 -30.57 15.54
CA ALA A 39 10.55 -31.29 16.75
C ALA A 39 10.21 -32.77 16.51
N ILE A 40 9.74 -33.11 15.31
CA ILE A 40 9.28 -34.47 14.98
C ILE A 40 10.45 -35.35 14.49
N LYS A 41 11.65 -34.79 14.30
CA LYS A 41 12.81 -35.51 13.74
C LYS A 41 13.28 -36.66 14.66
N PRO A 42 13.35 -37.91 14.17
CA PRO A 42 13.76 -39.04 14.99
C PRO A 42 15.26 -38.97 15.31
N PRO A 43 15.67 -39.50 16.48
CA PRO A 43 17.05 -39.39 16.98
C PRO A 43 18.07 -40.20 16.18
N SER A 44 17.64 -41.19 15.40
CA SER A 44 18.55 -42.00 14.58
C SER A 44 17.92 -42.42 13.24
N ARG A 45 18.78 -42.63 12.23
CA ARG A 45 18.39 -43.02 10.87
C ARG A 45 17.85 -44.45 10.76
N TYR A 46 18.18 -45.30 11.74
CA TYR A 46 17.77 -46.71 11.80
C TYR A 46 16.53 -46.94 12.70
N SER A 47 15.85 -45.86 13.08
CA SER A 47 14.66 -45.96 13.91
C SER A 47 13.47 -46.54 13.14
N SER A 48 12.75 -47.48 13.76
CA SER A 48 11.57 -48.13 13.18
C SER A 48 10.41 -47.17 12.90
N VAL A 49 10.38 -46.01 13.57
CA VAL A 49 9.36 -44.96 13.41
C VAL A 49 9.65 -43.98 12.26
N ASN A 50 10.71 -44.21 11.49
CA ASN A 50 11.12 -43.29 10.41
C ASN A 50 10.06 -43.14 9.31
N THR A 51 9.27 -44.18 9.05
CA THR A 51 8.18 -44.15 8.05
C THR A 51 7.01 -43.29 8.53
N ASP A 52 6.60 -43.45 9.79
CA ASP A 52 5.53 -42.66 10.42
C ASP A 52 5.92 -41.18 10.52
N TYR A 53 7.19 -40.91 10.88
CA TYR A 53 7.76 -39.56 10.86
C TYR A 53 7.69 -38.88 9.48
N LYS A 54 7.99 -39.62 8.40
CA LYS A 54 7.90 -39.05 7.04
C LYS A 54 6.46 -38.72 6.65
N LEU A 55 5.53 -39.57 7.05
CA LEU A 55 4.10 -39.32 6.85
C LEU A 55 3.67 -38.06 7.62
N GLU A 56 4.09 -37.95 8.88
CA GLU A 56 3.77 -36.83 9.75
C GLU A 56 4.34 -35.49 9.25
N GLN A 57 5.60 -35.46 8.79
CA GLN A 57 6.17 -34.28 8.12
C GLN A 57 5.43 -33.90 6.85
N THR A 58 5.00 -34.89 6.07
CA THR A 58 4.28 -34.62 4.81
C THR A 58 2.92 -34.03 5.12
N ALA A 59 2.22 -34.56 6.12
CA ALA A 59 0.96 -33.99 6.61
C ALA A 59 1.16 -32.58 7.17
N LEU A 60 2.21 -32.37 7.97
CA LEU A 60 2.57 -31.07 8.53
C LEU A 60 2.86 -30.07 7.41
N GLY A 61 3.75 -30.40 6.47
CA GLY A 61 4.07 -29.57 5.32
C GLY A 61 2.83 -29.21 4.50
N THR A 62 1.96 -30.18 4.23
CA THR A 62 0.70 -29.95 3.52
C THR A 62 -0.19 -28.97 4.27
N MET A 63 -0.35 -29.13 5.59
CA MET A 63 -1.15 -28.23 6.42
C MET A 63 -0.61 -26.79 6.38
N TYR A 64 0.72 -26.62 6.51
CA TYR A 64 1.35 -25.31 6.48
C TYR A 64 1.29 -24.65 5.10
N ILE A 65 1.39 -25.43 4.02
CA ILE A 65 1.15 -24.94 2.65
C ILE A 65 -0.29 -24.43 2.53
N THR A 66 -1.30 -25.17 3.02
CA THR A 66 -2.69 -24.70 3.00
C THR A 66 -2.87 -23.40 3.78
N LYS A 67 -2.25 -23.28 4.96
CA LYS A 67 -2.25 -22.03 5.74
C LYS A 67 -1.60 -20.87 4.98
N ALA A 68 -0.46 -21.11 4.34
CA ALA A 68 0.26 -20.12 3.54
C ALA A 68 -0.57 -19.63 2.35
N ILE A 69 -1.23 -20.54 1.62
CA ILE A 69 -2.16 -20.19 0.53
C ILE A 69 -3.32 -19.34 1.07
N GLY A 70 -3.86 -19.68 2.24
CA GLY A 70 -4.91 -18.89 2.89
C GLY A 70 -4.48 -17.47 3.23
N LEU A 71 -3.26 -17.28 3.73
CA LEU A 71 -2.69 -15.95 3.99
C LEU A 71 -2.52 -15.14 2.70
N LEU A 72 -1.91 -15.75 1.66
CA LEU A 72 -1.72 -15.12 0.35
C LEU A 72 -3.05 -14.70 -0.28
N TYR A 73 -4.09 -15.54 -0.16
CA TYR A 73 -5.42 -15.21 -0.67
C TYR A 73 -5.99 -13.95 0.01
N ARG A 74 -5.90 -13.85 1.34
CA ARG A 74 -6.37 -12.67 2.08
C ARG A 74 -5.57 -11.41 1.71
N GLN A 75 -4.25 -11.53 1.63
CA GLN A 75 -3.38 -10.43 1.24
C GLN A 75 -3.72 -9.92 -0.18
N ASN A 76 -4.00 -10.84 -1.11
CA ASN A 76 -4.45 -10.48 -2.46
C ASN A 76 -5.80 -9.75 -2.46
N GLN A 77 -6.76 -10.17 -1.62
CA GLN A 77 -8.05 -9.48 -1.49
C GLN A 77 -7.87 -8.04 -0.96
N GLU A 78 -7.05 -7.86 0.07
CA GLU A 78 -6.73 -6.52 0.58
C GLU A 78 -6.03 -5.65 -0.45
N PHE A 79 -5.12 -6.25 -1.24
CA PHE A 79 -4.40 -5.56 -2.29
C PHE A 79 -5.33 -5.09 -3.42
N LEU A 80 -6.29 -5.94 -3.83
CA LEU A 80 -7.34 -5.56 -4.79
C LEU A 80 -8.21 -4.41 -4.27
N ALA A 81 -8.63 -4.48 -3.01
CA ALA A 81 -9.41 -3.40 -2.39
C ALA A 81 -8.65 -2.07 -2.37
N LYS A 82 -7.34 -2.10 -2.10
CA LYS A 82 -6.47 -0.92 -2.18
C LYS A 82 -6.34 -0.39 -3.61
N TYR A 83 -6.28 -1.26 -4.61
CA TYR A 83 -6.28 -0.85 -6.01
C TYR A 83 -7.57 -0.14 -6.42
N ASP A 84 -8.73 -0.65 -6.01
CA ASP A 84 -10.01 -0.01 -6.30
C ASP A 84 -10.10 1.39 -5.68
N ASP A 85 -9.60 1.56 -4.44
CA ASP A 85 -9.52 2.88 -3.80
C ASP A 85 -8.55 3.81 -4.54
N LEU A 86 -7.40 3.28 -4.99
CA LEU A 86 -6.43 4.04 -5.78
C LEU A 86 -7.02 4.52 -7.11
N LEU A 87 -7.77 3.65 -7.81
CA LEU A 87 -8.46 4.01 -9.06
C LEU A 87 -9.44 5.16 -8.84
N ARG A 88 -10.27 5.10 -7.79
CA ARG A 88 -11.19 6.19 -7.44
C ARG A 88 -10.46 7.50 -7.15
N LYS A 89 -9.30 7.44 -6.51
CA LYS A 89 -8.46 8.63 -6.28
C LYS A 89 -7.91 9.19 -7.58
N TYR A 90 -7.47 8.34 -8.50
CA TYR A 90 -7.04 8.79 -9.82
C TYR A 90 -8.16 9.43 -10.64
N ASP A 91 -9.38 8.89 -10.60
CA ASP A 91 -10.53 9.50 -11.28
C ASP A 91 -10.78 10.93 -10.78
N LYS A 92 -10.71 11.15 -9.46
CA LYS A 92 -10.82 12.49 -8.87
C LYS A 92 -9.71 13.43 -9.34
N VAL A 93 -8.47 12.94 -9.42
CA VAL A 93 -7.33 13.73 -9.93
C VAL A 93 -7.54 14.09 -11.41
N ILE A 94 -8.06 13.18 -12.22
CA ILE A 94 -8.39 13.43 -13.63
C ILE A 94 -9.47 14.51 -13.74
N GLU A 95 -10.52 14.43 -12.92
CA GLU A 95 -11.59 15.43 -12.88
C GLU A 95 -11.06 16.81 -12.49
N GLN A 96 -10.26 16.88 -11.43
CA GLN A 96 -9.61 18.12 -11.01
C GLN A 96 -8.71 18.71 -12.10
N ASN A 97 -7.94 17.87 -12.79
CA ASN A 97 -7.09 18.32 -13.90
C ASN A 97 -7.92 18.86 -15.07
N ARG A 98 -9.06 18.25 -15.39
CA ARG A 98 -9.98 18.76 -16.42
C ARG A 98 -10.55 20.13 -16.03
N GLU A 99 -10.92 20.31 -14.78
CA GLU A 99 -11.41 21.60 -14.27
C GLU A 99 -10.33 22.67 -14.32
N MET A 100 -9.09 22.36 -13.92
CA MET A 100 -7.96 23.28 -14.05
C MET A 100 -7.74 23.71 -15.50
N ILE A 101 -7.73 22.77 -16.45
CA ILE A 101 -7.59 23.09 -17.89
C ILE A 101 -8.71 24.02 -18.36
N ARG A 102 -9.95 23.78 -17.92
CA ARG A 102 -11.09 24.64 -18.24
C ARG A 102 -10.91 26.05 -17.69
N LEU A 103 -10.52 26.19 -16.43
CA LEU A 103 -10.28 27.48 -15.78
C LEU A 103 -9.15 28.25 -16.47
N LEU A 104 -8.03 27.59 -16.74
CA LEU A 104 -6.90 28.17 -17.47
C LEU A 104 -7.32 28.64 -18.86
N SER A 105 -8.12 27.85 -19.58
CA SER A 105 -8.63 28.23 -20.90
C SER A 105 -9.51 29.48 -20.87
N VAL A 106 -10.37 29.61 -19.85
CA VAL A 106 -11.20 30.80 -19.64
C VAL A 106 -10.35 32.03 -19.31
N LEU A 107 -9.37 31.89 -18.42
CA LEU A 107 -8.46 32.98 -18.04
C LEU A 107 -7.68 33.49 -19.26
N THR A 108 -7.10 32.58 -20.05
CA THR A 108 -6.37 32.94 -21.28
C THR A 108 -7.29 33.64 -22.28
N LYS A 109 -8.52 33.15 -22.48
CA LYS A 109 -9.51 33.78 -23.38
C LYS A 109 -9.89 35.18 -22.91
N ASN A 110 -10.06 35.39 -21.61
CA ASN A 110 -10.38 36.69 -21.04
C ASN A 110 -9.19 37.66 -21.13
N GLN A 111 -7.96 37.16 -20.95
CA GLN A 111 -6.74 37.95 -21.11
C GLN A 111 -6.59 38.47 -22.55
N VAL A 112 -6.76 37.59 -23.55
CA VAL A 112 -6.74 37.96 -24.98
C VAL A 112 -7.81 39.01 -25.31
N ARG A 113 -9.00 38.91 -24.70
CA ARG A 113 -10.10 39.87 -24.90
C ARG A 113 -9.79 41.23 -24.27
N GLY A 114 -9.17 41.24 -23.09
CA GLY A 114 -8.70 42.46 -22.41
C GLY A 114 -7.60 43.19 -23.18
N GLU A 115 -6.66 42.45 -23.78
CA GLU A 115 -5.61 43.03 -24.63
C GLU A 115 -6.17 43.65 -25.91
N LYS A 116 -7.12 42.98 -26.59
CA LYS A 116 -7.81 43.55 -27.77
C LYS A 116 -8.60 44.83 -27.43
N GLY A 117 -9.28 44.87 -26.29
CA GLY A 117 -10.02 46.06 -25.84
C GLY A 117 -9.12 47.26 -25.49
N LYS A 118 -7.91 47.01 -24.98
CA LYS A 118 -6.90 48.06 -24.73
C LYS A 118 -6.27 48.56 -26.03
N ALA A 119 -5.97 47.66 -26.97
CA ALA A 119 -5.44 48.02 -28.29
C ALA A 119 -6.44 48.86 -29.10
N ASP A 120 -7.74 48.55 -29.01
CA ASP A 120 -8.79 49.31 -29.69
C ASP A 120 -8.97 50.70 -29.06
N LYS A 121 -9.05 50.82 -27.73
CA LYS A 121 -9.11 52.12 -27.03
C LYS A 121 -7.90 53.02 -27.29
N GLY A 122 -6.70 52.46 -27.41
CA GLY A 122 -5.50 53.24 -27.76
C GLY A 122 -5.55 53.83 -29.17
N ARG A 123 -6.29 53.20 -30.09
CA ARG A 123 -6.48 53.65 -31.47
C ARG A 123 -7.42 54.85 -31.57
N TRP A 124 -8.44 54.92 -30.71
CA TRP A 124 -9.40 56.04 -30.65
C TRP A 124 -8.85 57.31 -29.97
N ILE A 125 -7.72 57.23 -29.27
CA ILE A 125 -7.11 58.38 -28.57
C ILE A 125 -6.04 59.09 -29.42
N GLN A 126 -5.63 58.50 -30.55
CA GLN A 126 -4.61 59.05 -31.46
C GLN A 126 -5.18 59.71 -32.73
N GLN A 127 -6.50 59.83 -32.86
CA GLN A 127 -7.19 60.64 -33.89
C GLN A 127 -7.69 61.94 -33.28
#